data_AF-W4DXV9-F1
#
_entry.id   AF-W4DXV9-F1
#
_cell.length_a   1.000
_cell.length_b   1.000
_cell.length_c   1.000
_cell.angle_alpha   90.00
_cell.angle_beta   90.00
_cell.angle_gamma   90.00
#
_symmetry.space_group_name_H-M   'P 1'
#
loop_
_entity.id
_entity.type
_entity.pdbx_description
1 polymer ?
#
loop_
_entity_poly.entity_id
_entity_poly.type
_entity_poly.pdbx_seq_one_letter_code
_entity_poly.pdbx_strand_id
1 'polypeptide(L)'
;TRTPAAQPPGARASAAAAQAAPKVPAASDARPDSSAPLRTGQEPGAQRVFIKITPGAELKGLLPRLQALLQTHPGPAATLLFYERNQKVLALSDSYRIEPSEELFAAIEEMLGAGTVRLR
;
A
#
# COMPACT_ATOMS: atom_id res chain seq x y z
N THR A 1 -48.14 -17.11 -30.41
CA THR A 1 -47.54 -18.33 -29.82
C THR A 1 -46.52 -17.86 -28.80
N ARG A 2 -46.69 -17.92 -27.47
CA ARG A 2 -47.03 -19.07 -26.61
C ARG A 2 -47.61 -18.54 -25.27
N THR A 3 -48.82 -18.97 -24.94
CA THR A 3 -49.48 -18.97 -23.60
C THR A 3 -50.22 -20.31 -23.59
N PRO A 4 -50.27 -21.14 -22.52
CA PRO A 4 -50.85 -20.87 -21.18
C PRO A 4 -49.98 -21.50 -20.04
N ALA A 5 -50.24 -21.42 -18.72
CA ALA A 5 -51.46 -21.79 -17.99
C ALA A 5 -51.45 -21.30 -16.53
N ALA A 6 -52.67 -21.09 -16.02
CA ALA A 6 -53.02 -20.83 -14.63
C ALA A 6 -53.14 -22.13 -13.80
N GLN A 7 -53.09 -22.02 -12.46
CA GLN A 7 -54.16 -22.48 -11.52
C GLN A 7 -53.84 -22.14 -10.04
N PRO A 8 -54.86 -22.06 -9.14
CA PRO A 8 -54.89 -21.26 -7.91
C PRO A 8 -55.10 -22.14 -6.62
N PRO A 9 -55.91 -21.75 -5.61
CA PRO A 9 -55.51 -21.19 -4.31
C PRO A 9 -55.71 -22.15 -3.12
N GLY A 10 -55.14 -21.84 -1.94
CA GLY A 10 -55.37 -22.60 -0.71
C GLY A 10 -54.90 -21.89 0.56
N ALA A 11 -55.85 -21.31 1.28
CA ALA A 11 -55.71 -20.78 2.64
C ALA A 11 -55.49 -21.94 3.66
N ARG A 12 -55.09 -21.80 4.93
CA ARG A 12 -55.51 -20.87 6.00
C ARG A 12 -54.55 -21.02 7.20
N ALA A 13 -54.37 -19.92 7.95
CA ALA A 13 -54.36 -19.79 9.43
C ALA A 13 -53.33 -20.61 10.25
N SER A 14 -52.73 -20.18 11.37
CA SER A 14 -53.15 -19.28 12.45
C SER A 14 -51.98 -19.03 13.41
N ALA A 15 -52.17 -18.07 14.32
CA ALA A 15 -51.55 -17.89 15.65
C ALA A 15 -50.22 -17.11 15.67
N ALA A 16 -49.97 -16.17 16.58
CA ALA A 16 -50.71 -15.51 17.65
C ALA A 16 -49.88 -14.27 18.04
N ALA A 17 -50.44 -13.07 18.05
CA ALA A 17 -50.73 -12.29 19.26
C ALA A 17 -49.65 -12.31 20.37
N ALA A 18 -48.91 -11.20 20.53
CA ALA A 18 -48.49 -10.71 21.85
C ALA A 18 -48.21 -9.19 21.80
N GLN A 19 -49.10 -8.45 22.46
CA GLN A 19 -49.02 -7.01 22.72
C GLN A 19 -47.77 -6.65 23.54
N ALA A 20 -47.15 -5.51 23.24
CA ALA A 20 -46.68 -4.54 24.24
C ALA A 20 -46.09 -3.29 23.55
N ALA A 21 -46.92 -2.26 23.33
CA ALA A 21 -46.46 -0.88 23.43
C ALA A 21 -46.65 -0.45 24.90
N PRO A 22 -45.93 0.53 25.49
CA PRO A 22 -45.33 1.70 24.83
C PRO A 22 -43.95 2.16 25.37
N LYS A 23 -43.34 3.17 24.74
CA LYS A 23 -42.74 4.40 25.33
C LYS A 23 -41.50 4.95 24.55
N VAL A 24 -41.71 6.09 23.88
CA VAL A 24 -40.82 7.26 23.65
C VAL A 24 -39.55 7.11 22.77
N PRO A 25 -38.93 8.23 22.28
CA PRO A 25 -39.30 8.97 21.08
C PRO A 25 -38.15 9.02 20.03
N ALA A 26 -38.37 9.83 18.99
CA ALA A 26 -37.56 10.01 17.79
C ALA A 26 -36.07 10.35 17.96
N ALA A 27 -35.35 10.07 16.86
CA ALA A 27 -34.02 10.52 16.43
C ALA A 27 -32.82 9.67 16.91
N SER A 28 -32.36 8.79 16.03
CA SER A 28 -30.92 8.54 15.85
C SER A 28 -30.65 8.27 14.37
N ASP A 29 -30.08 9.30 13.77
CA ASP A 29 -29.24 9.27 12.58
C ASP A 29 -28.28 8.08 12.61
N ALA A 30 -28.27 7.28 11.54
CA ALA A 30 -27.08 6.59 11.06
C ALA A 30 -27.35 6.03 9.67
N ARG A 31 -26.95 6.81 8.67
CA ARG A 31 -26.68 6.35 7.31
C ARG A 31 -25.80 5.09 7.39
N PRO A 32 -25.98 4.07 6.51
CA PRO A 32 -24.92 3.10 6.31
C PRO A 32 -23.77 3.81 5.59
N ASP A 33 -22.89 4.45 6.36
CA ASP A 33 -21.50 4.67 5.97
C ASP A 33 -20.85 3.29 5.91
N SER A 34 -20.95 2.64 4.75
CA SER A 34 -19.99 1.60 4.40
C SER A 34 -18.71 2.31 4.00
N SER A 35 -17.94 2.61 5.04
CA SER A 35 -16.59 3.15 4.97
C SER A 35 -15.75 2.34 3.97
N ALA A 36 -15.05 3.06 3.09
CA ALA A 36 -14.01 2.47 2.26
C ALA A 36 -12.96 1.75 3.13
N PRO A 37 -12.34 0.69 2.58
CA PRO A 37 -10.91 0.79 2.43
C PRO A 37 -10.47 0.20 1.10
N LEU A 38 -10.43 1.02 0.05
CA LEU A 38 -9.46 0.80 -1.03
C LEU A 38 -8.18 1.56 -0.66
N ARG A 39 -7.59 1.19 0.49
CA ARG A 39 -6.19 1.48 0.77
C ARG A 39 -5.40 0.45 -0.01
N THR A 40 -5.03 0.79 -1.25
CA THR A 40 -4.05 0.04 -2.02
C THR A 40 -2.76 -0.10 -1.20
N GLY A 41 -2.54 -1.30 -0.64
CA GLY A 41 -1.21 -1.86 -0.35
C GLY A 41 -0.24 -1.03 0.51
N GLN A 42 -0.68 -0.42 1.60
CA GLN A 42 0.25 0.08 2.62
C GLN A 42 0.38 -0.96 3.73
N GLU A 43 1.24 -1.97 3.49
CA GLU A 43 1.78 -2.83 4.54
C GLU A 43 2.46 -1.94 5.59
N PRO A 44 1.96 -1.87 6.83
CA PRO A 44 2.57 -1.05 7.88
C PRO A 44 3.81 -1.78 8.41
N GLY A 45 4.99 -1.45 7.88
CA GLY A 45 6.26 -1.90 8.50
C GLY A 45 7.44 -2.11 7.56
N ALA A 46 7.25 -2.07 6.23
CA ALA A 46 8.36 -2.25 5.30
C ALA A 46 9.04 -0.90 5.03
N GLN A 47 10.04 -0.54 5.84
CA GLN A 47 10.90 0.61 5.61
C GLN A 47 11.58 0.47 4.25
N ARG A 48 11.41 1.48 3.38
CA ARG A 48 11.93 1.45 2.01
C ARG A 48 12.85 2.63 1.74
N VAL A 49 14.02 2.32 1.23
CA VAL A 49 15.05 3.31 0.88
C VAL A 49 15.03 3.51 -0.62
N PHE A 50 14.67 4.72 -1.05
CA PHE A 50 14.66 5.12 -2.45
C PHE A 50 15.95 5.87 -2.77
N ILE A 51 16.72 5.38 -3.74
CA ILE A 51 17.97 5.99 -4.17
C ILE A 51 17.82 6.45 -5.62
N LYS A 52 17.81 7.76 -5.84
CA LYS A 52 17.77 8.38 -7.15
C LYS A 52 19.14 8.33 -7.81
N ILE A 53 19.22 7.64 -8.94
CA ILE A 53 20.39 7.58 -9.81
C ILE A 53 20.23 8.64 -10.90
N THR A 54 21.04 9.68 -10.83
CA THR A 54 21.14 10.70 -11.89
C THR A 54 21.93 10.15 -13.08
N PRO A 55 21.67 10.62 -14.31
CA PRO A 55 22.44 10.21 -15.48
C PRO A 55 23.94 10.47 -15.32
N GLY A 56 24.33 11.52 -14.59
CA GLY A 56 25.73 11.82 -14.28
C GLY A 56 26.39 10.78 -13.38
N ALA A 57 25.68 10.27 -12.36
CA ALA A 57 26.20 9.24 -11.47
C ALA A 57 26.32 7.86 -12.15
N GLU A 58 25.36 7.53 -13.02
CA GLU A 58 25.41 6.32 -13.87
C GLU A 58 26.63 6.35 -14.80
N LEU A 59 26.82 7.45 -15.53
CA LEU A 59 27.92 7.61 -16.50
C LEU A 59 29.30 7.62 -15.84
N LYS A 60 29.41 8.05 -14.59
CA LYS A 60 30.65 8.04 -13.79
C LYS A 60 31.02 6.64 -13.27
N GLY A 61 30.18 5.62 -13.48
CA GLY A 61 30.44 4.26 -13.01
C GLY A 61 30.34 4.12 -11.48
N LEU A 62 29.53 4.95 -10.82
CA LEU A 62 29.36 4.91 -9.36
C LEU A 62 28.39 3.83 -8.89
N LEU A 63 27.57 3.29 -9.78
CA LEU A 63 26.63 2.18 -9.52
C LEU A 63 27.26 0.96 -8.83
N PRO A 64 28.37 0.37 -9.32
CA PRO A 64 29.00 -0.76 -8.65
C PRO A 64 29.54 -0.38 -7.27
N ARG A 65 30.03 0.85 -7.09
CA ARG A 65 30.55 1.32 -5.79
C ARG A 65 29.43 1.56 -4.79
N LEU A 66 28.30 2.08 -5.24
CA LEU A 66 27.06 2.17 -4.46
C LEU A 66 26.60 0.76 -4.03
N GLN A 67 26.50 -0.19 -4.98
CA GLN A 67 26.09 -1.55 -4.65
C GLN A 67 27.04 -2.24 -3.65
N ALA A 68 28.34 -1.99 -3.74
CA ALA A 68 29.31 -2.48 -2.77
C ALA A 68 29.08 -1.87 -1.37
N LEU A 69 28.84 -0.55 -1.31
CA LEU A 69 28.52 0.14 -0.05
C LEU A 69 27.24 -0.41 0.59
N LEU A 70 26.20 -0.67 -0.20
CA LEU A 70 24.96 -1.28 0.28
C LEU A 70 25.21 -2.69 0.84
N GLN A 71 26.08 -3.48 0.22
CA GLN A 71 26.41 -4.82 0.70
C GLN A 71 27.22 -4.82 2.01
N THR A 72 27.93 -3.74 2.33
CA THR A 72 28.66 -3.59 3.60
C THR A 72 27.72 -3.42 4.79
N HIS A 73 26.52 -2.84 4.57
CA HIS A 73 25.56 -2.54 5.63
C HIS A 73 24.23 -3.26 5.40
N PRO A 74 24.18 -4.59 5.52
CA PRO A 74 22.94 -5.34 5.37
C PRO A 74 21.94 -4.96 6.47
N GLY A 75 20.66 -4.87 6.15
CA GLY A 75 19.63 -4.52 7.14
C GLY A 75 18.21 -4.91 6.74
N PRO A 76 17.20 -4.45 7.50
CA PRO A 76 15.81 -4.84 7.27
C PRO A 76 15.10 -4.03 6.17
N ALA A 77 15.67 -2.88 5.74
CA ALA A 77 14.98 -1.97 4.82
C ALA A 77 15.21 -2.35 3.35
N ALA A 78 14.13 -2.38 2.57
CA ALA A 78 14.19 -2.68 1.15
C ALA A 78 14.71 -1.49 0.34
N THR A 79 15.72 -1.74 -0.51
CA THR A 79 16.33 -0.69 -1.32
C THR A 79 15.75 -0.65 -2.73
N LEU A 80 15.34 0.53 -3.18
CA LEU A 80 14.76 0.79 -4.49
C LEU A 80 15.60 1.86 -5.21
N LEU A 81 16.14 1.52 -6.36
CA LEU A 81 16.87 2.45 -7.21
C LEU A 81 15.92 3.11 -8.19
N PHE A 82 15.91 4.44 -8.25
CA PHE A 82 15.15 5.21 -9.23
C PHE A 82 16.09 5.82 -10.27
N TYR A 83 16.06 5.29 -11.48
CA TYR A 83 16.84 5.79 -12.61
C TYR A 83 16.14 6.99 -13.25
N GLU A 84 16.72 8.18 -13.14
CA GLU A 84 16.15 9.40 -13.70
C GLU A 84 16.13 9.37 -15.24
N ARG A 85 17.18 8.79 -15.86
CA ARG A 85 17.33 8.71 -17.32
C ARG A 85 16.14 8.08 -18.04
N ASN A 86 15.57 7.03 -17.46
CA ASN A 86 14.44 6.28 -18.02
C ASN A 86 13.21 6.32 -17.11
N GLN A 87 13.23 7.12 -16.05
CA GLN A 87 12.22 7.15 -14.98
C GLN A 87 11.85 5.75 -14.47
N LYS A 88 12.85 4.86 -14.35
CA LYS A 88 12.66 3.45 -14.01
C LYS A 88 12.96 3.20 -12.54
N VAL A 89 12.02 2.61 -11.81
CA VAL A 89 12.28 2.07 -10.47
C VAL A 89 12.76 0.62 -10.59
N LEU A 90 13.85 0.29 -9.92
CA LEU A 90 14.38 -1.05 -9.78
C LEU A 90 14.40 -1.40 -8.29
N ALA A 91 13.53 -2.32 -7.88
CA ALA A 91 13.61 -2.90 -6.55
C ALA A 91 14.82 -3.83 -6.50
N LEU A 92 15.74 -3.59 -5.57
CA LEU A 92 16.79 -4.55 -5.30
C LEU A 92 16.24 -5.71 -4.47
N SER A 93 16.82 -6.88 -4.69
CA SER A 93 16.48 -8.10 -3.94
C SER A 93 16.90 -8.00 -2.47
N ASP A 94 16.47 -8.98 -1.67
CA ASP A 94 16.75 -9.10 -0.23
C ASP A 94 18.24 -8.95 0.11
N SER A 95 19.12 -9.47 -0.77
CA SER A 95 20.59 -9.38 -0.64
C SER A 95 21.17 -7.97 -0.61
N TYR A 96 20.40 -6.95 -0.99
CA TYR A 96 20.81 -5.54 -0.99
C TYR A 96 19.92 -4.69 -0.07
N ARG A 97 19.22 -5.32 0.88
CA ARG A 97 18.56 -4.57 1.94
C ARG A 97 19.61 -3.96 2.85
N ILE A 98 19.36 -2.73 3.27
CA ILE A 98 20.31 -1.98 4.07
C ILE A 98 19.73 -1.50 5.38
N GLU A 99 20.60 -1.20 6.34
CA GLU A 99 20.21 -0.52 7.57
C GLU A 99 19.98 0.96 7.27
N PRO A 100 18.75 1.49 7.45
CA PRO A 100 18.44 2.89 7.15
C PRO A 100 19.10 3.78 8.21
N SER A 101 20.32 4.23 7.94
CA SER A 101 21.13 5.03 8.84
C SER A 101 21.58 6.32 8.17
N GLU A 102 21.59 7.43 8.93
CA GLU A 102 21.94 8.76 8.42
C GLU A 102 23.37 8.80 7.86
N GLU A 103 24.30 8.04 8.44
CA GLU A 103 25.68 7.92 7.97
C GLU A 103 25.76 7.28 6.56
N LEU A 104 24.98 6.23 6.32
CA LEU A 104 24.90 5.59 5.02
C LEU A 104 24.29 6.53 3.97
N PHE A 105 23.23 7.25 4.35
CA PHE A 105 22.62 8.23 3.45
C PHE A 105 23.60 9.34 3.09
N ALA A 106 24.34 9.87 4.06
CA ALA A 106 25.38 10.88 3.81
C ALA A 106 26.47 10.35 2.86
N ALA A 107 26.95 9.13 3.05
CA ALA A 107 27.95 8.51 2.17
C ALA A 107 27.42 8.33 0.73
N ILE A 108 26.16 7.94 0.57
CA ILE A 108 25.51 7.81 -0.74
C ILE A 108 25.35 9.20 -1.39
N GLU A 109 24.92 10.20 -0.63
CA GLU A 109 24.73 11.58 -1.10
C GLU A 109 26.06 12.27 -1.45
N GLU A 110 27.15 11.96 -0.76
CA GLU A 110 28.49 12.44 -1.10
C GLU A 110 28.93 11.90 -2.47
N MET A 111 28.61 10.64 -2.76
CA MET A 111 28.98 9.99 -4.02
C MET A 111 28.06 10.39 -5.18
N LEU A 112 26.74 10.35 -4.99
CA LEU A 112 25.74 10.54 -6.07
C LEU A 112 25.24 11.98 -6.18
N GLY A 113 25.42 12.78 -5.14
CA GLY A 113 24.87 14.12 -4.98
C GLY A 113 23.78 14.19 -3.91
N ALA A 114 23.65 15.36 -3.29
CA ALA A 114 22.65 15.62 -2.26
C ALA A 114 21.21 15.42 -2.76
N GLY A 115 20.34 14.95 -1.87
CA GLY A 115 18.93 14.66 -2.11
C GLY A 115 18.68 13.41 -2.95
N THR A 116 19.68 12.54 -3.12
CA THR A 116 19.54 11.30 -3.88
C THR A 116 18.93 10.18 -3.07
N VAL A 117 18.95 10.21 -1.74
CA VAL A 117 18.31 9.18 -0.90
C VAL A 117 17.04 9.69 -0.24
N ARG A 118 16.00 8.84 -0.21
CA ARG A 118 14.72 9.10 0.48
C ARG A 118 14.20 7.86 1.18
N LEU A 119 13.90 7.99 2.46
CA LEU A 119 13.22 6.98 3.25
C LEU A 119 11.70 7.15 3.13
N ARG A 120 10.96 6.03 3.02
CA ARG A 120 9.49 5.99 2.98
C ARG A 120 8.94 4.84 3.81
#